data_AF-A0A6G0VHM5-F1
#
_entry.id   AF-A0A6G0VHM5-F1
#
_cell.length_a   1.000
_cell.length_b   1.000
_cell.length_c   1.000
_cell.angle_alpha   90.00
_cell.angle_beta   90.00
_cell.angle_gamma   90.00
#
_symmetry.space_group_name_H-M   'P 1'
#
loop_
_entity.id
_entity.type
_entity.pdbx_description
1 polymer ?
#
loop_
_entity_poly.entity_id
_entity_poly.type
_entity_poly.pdbx_seq_one_letter_code
_entity_poly.pdbx_strand_id
1 'polypeptide(L)'
;MNFWKNTTEGETRWWSKEKSLRKVFGSLNDSQNSIFVQICQTLFNISTSESMNSDTRFNANVYLQMLIKFDTIITAQLFLFIFKSTTPLSNYLQTSGMDLLQSYKMVENTIKTLRDASRKFIDVYEKAKYFSSAMNVIFENEDATFRVEEDFKETRIKRKPKFHDEIINDTRYDCSKKKYEINVYNITLDTVIESLQNRFSKHKEMYIDFEWLHPTNFKLIKNLPENAMNKIAELLTDFSPNIDKKILQEQLIDFAGKWDSLSKTLLEEYNCMTLDLEKDDEEEESELAKEHLVHKKTCKNCIFCCYQILWKYNLYATAYTELFLAYKFLLTLSITQVQCERTFSKLKYILNRLRSNLSQERVEDFIIMS
;
A
#
# COMPACT_ATOMS: atom_id res chain seq x y z
N MET A 1 -9.95 -31.83 -14.70
CA MET A 1 -10.16 -30.47 -15.26
C MET A 1 -10.51 -29.53 -14.11
N ASN A 2 -9.48 -29.04 -13.39
CA ASN A 2 -9.61 -28.19 -12.21
C ASN A 2 -9.26 -26.74 -12.60
N PHE A 3 -10.19 -26.01 -13.22
CA PHE A 3 -9.94 -24.66 -13.72
C PHE A 3 -10.36 -23.51 -12.79
N TRP A 4 -10.82 -23.80 -11.56
CA TRP A 4 -11.34 -22.77 -10.64
C TRP A 4 -10.92 -22.97 -9.17
N LYS A 5 -9.70 -23.44 -8.92
CA LYS A 5 -9.06 -23.35 -7.60
C LYS A 5 -7.75 -22.59 -7.76
N ASN A 6 -7.82 -21.27 -7.65
CA ASN A 6 -6.74 -20.36 -7.21
C ASN A 6 -7.18 -18.90 -7.42
N THR A 7 -8.26 -18.47 -6.77
CA THR A 7 -8.37 -17.06 -6.37
C THR A 7 -7.75 -16.97 -4.99
N THR A 8 -6.45 -16.71 -4.94
CA THR A 8 -5.76 -16.37 -3.70
C THR A 8 -6.35 -15.06 -3.18
N GLU A 9 -6.94 -15.12 -1.99
CA GLU A 9 -7.37 -13.96 -1.21
C GLU A 9 -6.16 -13.02 -1.03
N GLY A 10 -6.20 -11.83 -1.66
CA GLY A 10 -5.09 -10.87 -1.67
C GLY A 10 -4.96 -9.99 -2.91
N GLU A 11 -5.75 -10.23 -3.98
CA GLU A 11 -5.66 -9.40 -5.19
C GLU A 11 -6.38 -8.05 -5.03
N THR A 12 -5.68 -7.03 -4.57
CA THR A 12 -6.17 -5.65 -4.74
C THR A 12 -6.21 -5.29 -6.23
N ARG A 13 -7.11 -4.39 -6.64
CA ARG A 13 -7.15 -3.85 -8.03
C ARG A 13 -5.79 -3.31 -8.49
N TRP A 14 -4.97 -2.85 -7.55
CA TRP A 14 -3.61 -2.36 -7.79
C TRP A 14 -2.64 -3.48 -8.17
N TRP A 15 -2.70 -4.61 -7.45
CA TRP A 15 -1.86 -5.78 -7.69
C TRP A 15 -2.17 -6.48 -9.02
N SER A 16 -3.45 -6.58 -9.38
CA SER A 16 -3.86 -7.11 -10.69
C SER A 16 -3.30 -6.26 -11.85
N LYS A 17 -3.30 -4.93 -11.70
CA LYS A 17 -2.73 -4.01 -12.69
C LYS A 17 -1.21 -4.13 -12.79
N GLU A 18 -0.50 -4.20 -11.67
CA GLU A 18 0.96 -4.42 -11.67
C GLU A 18 1.33 -5.72 -12.38
N LYS A 19 0.71 -6.84 -11.98
CA LYS A 19 0.99 -8.14 -12.59
C LYS A 19 0.71 -8.14 -14.08
N SER A 20 -0.39 -7.52 -14.50
CA SER A 20 -0.74 -7.40 -15.91
C SER A 20 0.32 -6.58 -16.65
N LEU A 21 0.70 -5.42 -16.13
CA LEU A 21 1.69 -4.54 -16.76
C LEU A 21 3.06 -5.22 -16.87
N ARG A 22 3.52 -5.87 -15.79
CA ARG A 22 4.79 -6.60 -15.75
C ARG A 22 4.78 -7.82 -16.68
N LYS A 23 3.64 -8.50 -16.84
CA LYS A 23 3.52 -9.60 -17.80
C LYS A 23 3.60 -9.09 -19.23
N VAL A 24 2.90 -7.99 -19.53
CA VAL A 24 2.87 -7.40 -20.87
C VAL A 24 4.21 -6.81 -21.25
N PHE A 25 4.79 -5.92 -20.44
CA PHE A 25 6.00 -5.14 -20.78
C PHE A 25 7.30 -5.69 -20.15
N GLY A 26 7.22 -6.74 -19.33
CA GLY A 26 8.39 -7.28 -18.63
C GLY A 26 8.78 -6.45 -17.39
N SER A 27 10.05 -6.57 -17.01
CA SER A 27 10.67 -5.80 -15.94
C SER A 27 11.44 -4.60 -16.52
N LEU A 28 11.67 -3.56 -15.70
CA LEU A 28 12.40 -2.33 -16.07
C LEU A 28 13.75 -2.57 -16.76
N ASN A 29 14.39 -3.73 -16.54
CA ASN A 29 15.70 -4.08 -17.10
C ASN A 29 15.71 -5.43 -17.83
N ASP A 30 14.56 -6.12 -17.92
CA ASP A 30 14.46 -7.44 -18.55
C ASP A 30 13.15 -7.55 -19.31
N SER A 31 13.26 -7.43 -20.64
CA SER A 31 12.16 -7.53 -21.59
C SER A 31 11.98 -8.93 -22.16
N GLN A 32 12.86 -9.89 -21.84
CA GLN A 32 12.86 -11.22 -22.46
C GLN A 32 11.63 -12.06 -22.07
N ASN A 33 11.08 -11.82 -20.89
CA ASN A 33 9.89 -12.52 -20.39
C ASN A 33 8.57 -11.75 -20.67
N SER A 34 8.60 -10.74 -21.53
CA SER A 34 7.42 -9.93 -21.86
C SER A 34 6.55 -10.64 -22.91
N ILE A 35 5.22 -10.59 -22.74
CA ILE A 35 4.28 -11.08 -23.77
C ILE A 35 3.94 -10.00 -24.81
N PHE A 36 4.62 -8.85 -24.78
CA PHE A 36 4.35 -7.70 -25.66
C PHE A 36 4.37 -8.09 -27.13
N VAL A 37 5.45 -8.76 -27.56
CA VAL A 37 5.64 -9.23 -28.95
C VAL A 37 4.48 -10.13 -29.37
N GLN A 38 4.13 -11.12 -28.53
CA GLN A 38 3.04 -12.04 -28.79
C GLN A 38 1.68 -11.33 -28.92
N ILE A 39 1.42 -10.33 -28.07
CA ILE A 39 0.19 -9.52 -28.15
C ILE A 39 0.15 -8.75 -29.47
N CYS A 40 1.23 -8.04 -29.81
CA CYS A 40 1.31 -7.27 -31.06
C CYS A 40 1.13 -8.17 -32.28
N GLN A 41 1.80 -9.32 -32.32
CA GLN A 41 1.68 -10.27 -33.43
C GLN A 41 0.28 -10.88 -33.52
N THR A 42 -0.33 -11.20 -32.38
CA THR A 42 -1.70 -11.72 -32.36
C THR A 42 -2.69 -10.68 -32.88
N LEU A 43 -2.57 -9.42 -32.44
CA LEU A 43 -3.42 -8.32 -32.92
C LEU A 43 -3.20 -8.06 -34.42
N PHE A 44 -1.95 -8.13 -34.88
CA PHE A 44 -1.63 -8.00 -36.29
C PHE A 44 -2.28 -9.11 -37.13
N ASN A 45 -2.11 -10.37 -36.74
CA ASN A 45 -2.72 -11.52 -37.41
C ASN A 45 -4.25 -11.43 -37.43
N ILE A 46 -4.87 -10.98 -36.34
CA ILE A 46 -6.32 -10.77 -36.30
C ILE A 46 -6.73 -9.65 -37.26
N SER A 47 -5.94 -8.58 -37.36
CA SER A 47 -6.24 -7.45 -38.24
C SER A 47 -6.16 -7.78 -39.73
N THR A 48 -5.28 -8.71 -40.11
CA THR A 48 -5.06 -9.12 -41.51
C THR A 48 -5.88 -10.34 -41.92
N SER A 49 -6.38 -11.13 -40.96
CA SER A 49 -7.12 -12.36 -41.26
C SER A 49 -8.46 -12.10 -41.93
N GLU A 50 -8.63 -12.56 -43.18
CA GLU A 50 -9.90 -12.49 -43.91
C GLU A 50 -11.05 -13.30 -43.27
N SER A 51 -10.73 -14.23 -42.36
CA SER A 51 -11.74 -15.03 -41.65
C SER A 51 -12.47 -14.24 -40.56
N MET A 52 -11.94 -13.10 -40.14
CA MET A 52 -12.50 -12.28 -39.06
C MET A 52 -13.45 -11.21 -39.61
N ASN A 53 -14.49 -10.86 -38.85
CA ASN A 53 -15.41 -9.79 -39.25
C ASN A 53 -14.68 -8.43 -39.37
N SER A 54 -15.24 -7.51 -40.17
CA SER A 54 -14.67 -6.18 -40.42
C SER A 54 -14.37 -5.42 -39.12
N ASP A 55 -15.29 -5.49 -38.16
CA ASP A 55 -15.20 -4.74 -36.92
C ASP A 55 -14.09 -5.26 -36.01
N THR A 56 -13.92 -6.58 -35.90
CA THR A 56 -12.81 -7.15 -35.11
C THR A 56 -11.47 -6.84 -35.76
N ARG A 57 -11.37 -6.89 -37.09
CA ARG A 57 -10.15 -6.49 -37.81
C ARG A 57 -9.78 -5.04 -37.54
N PHE A 58 -10.77 -4.14 -37.65
CA PHE A 58 -10.59 -2.73 -37.38
C PHE A 58 -10.15 -2.47 -35.93
N ASN A 59 -10.86 -3.06 -34.95
CA ASN A 59 -10.53 -2.90 -33.54
C ASN A 59 -9.15 -3.47 -33.19
N ALA A 60 -8.79 -4.63 -33.73
CA ALA A 60 -7.46 -5.23 -33.52
C ALA A 60 -6.34 -4.31 -34.03
N ASN A 61 -6.53 -3.73 -35.23
CA ASN A 61 -5.58 -2.74 -35.74
C ASN A 61 -5.53 -1.50 -34.85
N VAL A 62 -6.67 -0.96 -34.42
CA VAL A 62 -6.71 0.20 -33.50
C VAL A 62 -5.93 -0.08 -32.21
N TYR A 63 -6.14 -1.24 -31.59
CA TYR A 63 -5.39 -1.63 -30.38
C TYR A 63 -3.89 -1.79 -30.63
N LEU A 64 -3.50 -2.40 -31.76
CA LEU A 64 -2.11 -2.49 -32.16
C LEU A 64 -1.49 -1.09 -32.30
N GLN A 65 -2.14 -0.20 -33.04
CA GLN A 65 -1.69 1.19 -33.24
C GLN A 65 -1.63 1.99 -31.93
N MET A 66 -2.43 1.63 -30.92
CA MET A 66 -2.33 2.23 -29.59
C MET A 66 -1.14 1.69 -28.80
N LEU A 67 -0.88 0.38 -28.84
CA LEU A 67 0.20 -0.25 -28.06
C LEU A 67 1.59 0.14 -28.55
N ILE A 68 1.77 0.34 -29.86
CA ILE A 68 3.07 0.66 -30.46
C ILE A 68 3.47 2.14 -30.32
N LYS A 69 2.59 3.00 -29.77
CA LYS A 69 2.89 4.41 -29.54
C LYS A 69 3.92 4.60 -28.44
N PHE A 70 4.84 5.54 -28.64
CA PHE A 70 5.87 5.83 -27.65
C PHE A 70 5.27 6.34 -26.34
N ASP A 71 4.19 7.13 -26.43
CA ASP A 71 3.42 7.62 -25.27
C ASP A 71 2.96 6.45 -24.37
N THR A 72 2.47 5.36 -24.96
CA THR A 72 1.99 4.19 -24.22
C THR A 72 3.15 3.44 -23.56
N ILE A 73 4.28 3.34 -24.23
CA ILE A 73 5.47 2.63 -23.74
C ILE A 73 6.10 3.39 -22.58
N ILE A 74 6.33 4.70 -22.72
CA ILE A 74 6.91 5.51 -21.64
C ILE A 74 5.96 5.59 -20.44
N THR A 75 4.64 5.60 -20.67
CA THR A 75 3.64 5.51 -19.59
C THR A 75 3.73 4.17 -18.87
N ALA A 76 3.86 3.05 -19.60
CA ALA A 76 4.04 1.74 -19.00
C ALA A 76 5.34 1.66 -18.17
N GLN A 77 6.46 2.19 -18.68
CA GLN A 77 7.73 2.24 -17.94
C GLN A 77 7.63 3.10 -16.67
N LEU A 78 6.91 4.23 -16.73
CA LEU A 78 6.61 5.05 -15.56
C LEU A 78 5.83 4.25 -14.50
N PHE A 79 4.76 3.54 -14.88
CA PHE A 79 4.00 2.73 -13.94
C PHE A 79 4.81 1.56 -13.37
N LEU A 80 5.64 0.88 -14.18
CA LEU A 80 6.55 -0.15 -13.69
C LEU A 80 7.52 0.40 -12.63
N PHE A 81 8.00 1.63 -12.82
CA PHE A 81 8.82 2.32 -11.83
C PHE A 81 8.06 2.60 -10.53
N ILE A 82 6.82 3.11 -10.62
CA ILE A 82 5.97 3.39 -9.46
C ILE A 82 5.67 2.10 -8.70
N PHE A 83 5.32 1.02 -9.40
CA PHE A 83 5.06 -0.29 -8.79
C PHE A 83 6.29 -0.86 -8.09
N LYS A 84 7.48 -0.74 -8.69
CA LYS A 84 8.73 -1.17 -8.04
C LYS A 84 8.91 -0.61 -6.63
N SER A 85 8.48 0.64 -6.41
CA SER A 85 8.56 1.30 -5.10
C SER A 85 7.35 1.02 -4.21
N THR A 86 6.14 0.97 -4.78
CA THR A 86 4.88 0.89 -4.01
C THR A 86 4.46 -0.55 -3.67
N THR A 87 4.85 -1.55 -4.46
CA THR A 87 4.46 -2.95 -4.26
C THR A 87 5.03 -3.56 -2.98
N PRO A 88 6.32 -3.40 -2.65
CA PRO A 88 6.86 -3.90 -1.38
C PRO A 88 6.11 -3.34 -0.17
N LEU A 89 5.80 -2.03 -0.21
CA LEU A 89 4.98 -1.37 0.81
C LEU A 89 3.58 -1.96 0.86
N SER A 90 2.91 -2.09 -0.28
CA SER A 90 1.54 -2.63 -0.34
C SER A 90 1.47 -4.07 0.18
N ASN A 91 2.44 -4.92 -0.16
CA ASN A 91 2.51 -6.29 0.35
C ASN A 91 2.75 -6.31 1.86
N TYR A 92 3.65 -5.47 2.37
CA TYR A 92 3.94 -5.36 3.79
C TYR A 92 2.70 -4.93 4.59
N LEU A 93 1.97 -3.94 4.08
CA LEU A 93 0.71 -3.45 4.64
C LEU A 93 -0.45 -4.46 4.56
N GLN A 94 -0.27 -5.62 3.91
CA GLN A 94 -1.27 -6.69 3.86
C GLN A 94 -0.84 -7.92 4.67
N THR A 95 0.30 -7.86 5.38
CA THR A 95 0.77 -9.00 6.18
C THR A 95 -0.01 -9.15 7.48
N SER A 96 -0.34 -10.40 7.84
CA SER A 96 -0.96 -10.73 9.12
C SER A 96 0.07 -10.67 10.25
N GLY A 97 0.19 -9.52 10.91
CA GLY A 97 1.24 -9.25 11.91
C GLY A 97 2.14 -8.06 11.57
N MET A 98 1.59 -7.10 10.82
CA MET A 98 2.28 -5.87 10.43
C MET A 98 2.73 -5.07 11.65
N ASP A 99 4.03 -4.76 11.72
CA ASP A 99 4.57 -3.77 12.64
C ASP A 99 4.27 -2.36 12.10
N LEU A 100 3.41 -1.61 12.82
CA LEU A 100 2.99 -0.25 12.48
C LEU A 100 4.19 0.71 12.28
N LEU A 101 5.25 0.54 13.06
CA LEU A 101 6.45 1.36 12.98
C LEU A 101 7.21 1.09 11.70
N GLN A 102 7.42 -0.19 11.39
CA GLN A 102 8.06 -0.59 10.15
C GLN A 102 7.20 -0.18 8.94
N SER A 103 5.86 -0.23 9.05
CA SER A 103 4.95 0.28 8.02
C SER A 103 5.17 1.75 7.76
N TYR A 104 5.21 2.56 8.81
CA TYR A 104 5.42 4.00 8.69
C TYR A 104 6.79 4.31 8.05
N LYS A 105 7.86 3.63 8.50
CA LYS A 105 9.20 3.75 7.90
C LYS A 105 9.21 3.37 6.42
N MET A 106 8.51 2.30 6.05
CA MET A 106 8.37 1.89 4.65
C MET A 106 7.58 2.92 3.81
N VAL A 107 6.56 3.56 4.38
CA VAL A 107 5.83 4.65 3.72
C VAL A 107 6.76 5.85 3.47
N GLU A 108 7.49 6.32 4.48
CA GLU A 108 8.43 7.44 4.33
C GLU A 108 9.53 7.14 3.30
N ASN A 109 10.11 5.94 3.35
CA ASN A 109 11.11 5.50 2.38
C ASN A 109 10.54 5.42 0.96
N THR A 110 9.31 4.94 0.79
CA THR A 110 8.63 4.89 -0.52
C THR A 110 8.41 6.29 -1.07
N ILE A 111 7.91 7.22 -0.24
CA ILE A 111 7.72 8.63 -0.61
C ILE A 111 9.05 9.27 -1.02
N LYS A 112 10.12 9.04 -0.24
CA LYS A 112 11.46 9.55 -0.56
C LYS A 112 11.95 9.00 -1.91
N THR A 113 11.80 7.69 -2.13
CA THR A 113 12.20 7.04 -3.39
C THR A 113 11.43 7.61 -4.59
N LEU A 114 10.13 7.86 -4.45
CA LEU A 114 9.30 8.46 -5.51
C LEU A 114 9.67 9.93 -5.77
N ARG A 115 10.03 10.70 -4.74
CA ARG A 115 10.53 12.08 -4.90
C ARG A 115 11.89 12.15 -5.58
N ASP A 116 12.79 11.23 -5.25
CA ASP A 116 14.08 11.14 -5.93
C ASP A 116 13.89 10.74 -7.40
N ALA A 117 12.85 9.95 -7.68
CA ALA A 117 12.48 9.55 -9.03
C ALA A 117 11.80 10.65 -9.85
N SER A 118 11.04 11.56 -9.24
CA SER A 118 10.42 12.67 -9.97
C SER A 118 11.45 13.58 -10.66
N ARG A 119 12.70 13.51 -10.21
CA ARG A 119 13.84 14.23 -10.82
C ARG A 119 14.55 13.44 -11.93
N LYS A 120 14.16 12.19 -12.18
CA LYS A 120 14.85 11.23 -13.06
C LYS A 120 14.02 10.86 -14.28
N PHE A 121 13.36 11.84 -14.89
CA PHE A 121 12.61 11.62 -16.13
C PHE A 121 13.47 10.98 -17.24
N ILE A 122 14.75 11.38 -17.32
CA ILE A 122 15.70 10.87 -18.32
C ILE A 122 15.83 9.34 -18.21
N ASP A 123 15.96 8.79 -17.00
CA ASP A 123 16.09 7.34 -16.79
C ASP A 123 14.89 6.56 -17.33
N VAL A 124 13.67 7.08 -17.12
CA VAL A 124 12.43 6.44 -17.60
C VAL A 124 12.32 6.56 -19.12
N TYR A 125 12.72 7.71 -19.65
CA TYR A 125 12.76 7.96 -21.10
C TYR A 125 13.76 7.04 -21.81
N GLU A 126 14.98 6.88 -21.29
CA GLU A 126 16.01 5.99 -21.84
C GLU A 126 15.59 4.52 -21.79
N LYS A 127 14.92 4.10 -20.71
CA LYS A 127 14.35 2.75 -20.62
C LYS A 127 13.24 2.50 -21.63
N ALA A 128 12.38 3.49 -21.85
CA ALA A 128 11.34 3.40 -22.87
C ALA A 128 11.96 3.28 -24.27
N LYS A 129 13.00 4.06 -24.58
CA LYS A 129 13.76 3.95 -25.84
C LYS A 129 14.39 2.58 -26.01
N TYR A 130 15.11 2.11 -25.00
CA TYR A 130 15.75 0.79 -25.02
C TYR A 130 14.71 -0.31 -25.26
N PHE A 131 13.56 -0.25 -24.58
CA PHE A 131 12.47 -1.19 -24.78
C PHE A 131 11.95 -1.14 -26.23
N SER A 132 11.64 0.04 -26.76
CA SER A 132 11.18 0.19 -28.15
C SER A 132 12.18 -0.39 -29.16
N SER A 133 13.47 -0.06 -29.03
CA SER A 133 14.51 -0.57 -29.92
C SER A 133 14.66 -2.09 -29.79
N ALA A 134 14.63 -2.65 -28.58
CA ALA A 134 14.70 -4.09 -28.37
C ALA A 134 13.50 -4.83 -28.99
N MET A 135 12.29 -4.28 -28.88
CA MET A 135 11.11 -4.86 -29.53
C MET A 135 11.20 -4.79 -31.06
N ASN A 136 11.67 -3.68 -31.61
CA ASN A 136 11.85 -3.52 -33.06
C ASN A 136 12.84 -4.54 -33.64
N VAL A 137 13.95 -4.83 -32.96
CA VAL A 137 14.89 -5.89 -33.38
C VAL A 137 14.20 -7.25 -33.46
N ILE A 138 13.29 -7.57 -32.52
CA ILE A 138 12.54 -8.82 -32.54
C ILE A 138 11.56 -8.85 -33.72
N PHE A 139 10.81 -7.76 -33.93
CA PHE A 139 9.86 -7.65 -35.04
C PHE A 139 10.52 -7.68 -36.41
N GLU A 140 11.73 -7.12 -36.56
CA GLU A 140 12.53 -7.19 -37.78
C GLU A 140 12.97 -8.64 -38.09
N ASN A 141 13.31 -9.43 -37.07
CA ASN A 141 13.62 -10.86 -37.25
C ASN A 141 12.40 -11.71 -37.60
N GLU A 142 11.18 -11.24 -37.29
CA GLU A 142 9.92 -11.92 -37.56
C GLU A 142 9.20 -11.37 -38.82
N ASP A 143 9.88 -10.54 -39.63
CA ASP A 143 9.35 -9.91 -40.86
C ASP A 143 8.02 -9.14 -40.66
N ALA A 144 7.83 -8.52 -39.48
CA ALA A 144 6.62 -7.77 -39.19
C ALA A 144 6.55 -6.43 -39.97
N THR A 145 5.38 -6.09 -40.52
CA THR A 145 5.19 -4.87 -41.31
C THR A 145 4.95 -3.60 -40.48
N PHE A 146 4.90 -3.72 -39.15
CA PHE A 146 4.67 -2.61 -38.22
C PHE A 146 5.89 -2.40 -37.33
N ARG A 147 6.07 -1.18 -36.83
CA ARG A 147 7.21 -0.81 -36.00
C ARG A 147 6.74 -0.05 -34.76
N VAL A 148 7.41 -0.32 -33.64
CA VAL A 148 7.23 0.40 -32.39
C VAL A 148 7.88 1.78 -32.48
N GLU A 149 7.17 2.81 -32.07
CA GLU A 149 7.72 4.17 -32.03
C GLU A 149 8.86 4.26 -31.00
N GLU A 150 10.00 4.81 -31.41
CA GLU A 150 11.21 4.93 -30.58
C GLU A 150 11.34 6.28 -29.88
N ASP A 151 10.56 7.27 -30.30
CA ASP A 151 10.58 8.59 -29.69
C ASP A 151 9.23 9.31 -29.88
N PHE A 152 9.07 10.43 -29.18
CA PHE A 152 7.90 11.28 -29.36
C PHE A 152 7.86 11.87 -30.77
N LYS A 153 6.68 11.84 -31.39
CA LYS A 153 6.45 12.56 -32.64
C LYS A 153 6.56 14.06 -32.42
N GLU A 154 7.38 14.74 -33.22
CA GLU A 154 7.47 16.19 -33.20
C GLU A 154 6.20 16.79 -33.84
N THR A 155 5.44 17.55 -33.05
CA THR A 155 4.28 18.29 -33.58
C THR A 155 4.73 19.64 -34.11
N ARG A 156 4.32 20.00 -35.33
CA ARG A 156 4.57 21.33 -35.92
C ARG A 156 4.08 22.43 -34.98
N ILE A 157 5.01 23.32 -34.61
CA ILE A 157 4.74 24.46 -33.73
C ILE A 157 3.80 25.45 -34.44
N LYS A 158 2.60 25.65 -33.89
CA LYS A 158 1.70 26.72 -34.31
C LYS A 158 2.05 27.99 -33.54
N ARG A 159 2.86 28.86 -34.15
CA ARG A 159 3.14 30.19 -33.60
C ARG A 159 1.94 31.11 -33.86
N LYS A 160 1.48 31.82 -32.84
CA LYS A 160 0.54 32.94 -33.05
C LYS A 160 1.28 34.07 -33.80
N PRO A 161 0.63 34.76 -34.76
CA PRO A 161 1.23 35.94 -35.38
C PRO A 161 1.52 36.99 -34.31
N LYS A 162 2.71 37.61 -34.37
CA LYS A 162 3.12 38.70 -33.47
C LYS A 162 2.76 40.04 -34.10
N PHE A 163 2.18 40.96 -33.32
CA PHE A 163 2.09 42.36 -33.72
C PHE A 163 3.38 43.12 -33.40
N HIS A 164 3.63 44.23 -34.10
CA HIS A 164 4.90 44.98 -34.10
C HIS A 164 5.37 45.43 -32.70
N ASP A 165 4.43 45.62 -31.77
CA ASP A 165 4.69 46.14 -30.41
C ASP A 165 4.49 45.11 -29.29
N GLU A 166 4.25 43.83 -29.60
CA GLU A 166 4.00 42.79 -28.58
C GLU A 166 5.31 42.17 -28.03
N ILE A 167 5.66 42.49 -26.79
CA ILE A 167 6.70 41.80 -26.02
C ILE A 167 6.03 40.68 -25.19
N ILE A 168 5.71 39.56 -25.84
CA ILE A 168 5.26 38.33 -25.15
C ILE A 168 6.41 37.32 -25.20
N ASN A 169 7.02 37.05 -24.03
CA ASN A 169 8.05 36.01 -23.82
C ASN A 169 7.47 34.64 -23.45
N ASP A 170 6.17 34.43 -23.65
CA ASP A 170 5.49 33.18 -23.31
C ASP A 170 5.73 32.14 -24.41
N THR A 171 6.98 31.66 -24.50
CA THR A 171 7.30 30.48 -25.30
C THR A 171 6.72 29.26 -24.59
N ARG A 172 5.63 28.70 -25.15
CA ARG A 172 5.20 27.35 -24.75
C ARG A 172 6.39 26.41 -24.94
N TYR A 173 6.69 25.58 -23.95
CA TYR A 173 7.68 24.52 -24.09
C TYR A 173 7.26 23.62 -25.25
N ASP A 174 7.94 23.77 -26.40
CA ASP A 174 7.41 23.34 -27.70
C ASP A 174 7.89 21.94 -28.15
N CYS A 175 8.62 21.21 -27.30
CA CYS A 175 9.00 19.82 -27.60
C CYS A 175 8.07 18.81 -26.91
N SER A 176 7.59 17.81 -27.66
CA SER A 176 6.69 16.75 -27.19
C SER A 176 7.22 16.04 -25.95
N LYS A 177 8.54 15.87 -25.85
CA LYS A 177 9.25 15.32 -24.68
C LYS A 177 8.98 16.12 -23.40
N LYS A 178 9.24 17.43 -23.41
CA LYS A 178 9.04 18.30 -22.23
C LYS A 178 7.55 18.46 -21.89
N LYS A 179 6.69 18.40 -22.92
CA LYS A 179 5.23 18.38 -22.72
C LYS A 179 4.79 17.13 -21.96
N TYR A 180 5.31 15.95 -22.29
CA TYR A 180 5.01 14.72 -21.56
C TYR A 180 5.58 14.76 -20.13
N GLU A 181 6.84 15.21 -19.99
CA GLU A 181 7.49 15.37 -18.68
C GLU A 181 6.65 16.21 -17.72
N ILE A 182 6.19 17.39 -18.16
CA ILE A 182 5.43 18.30 -17.31
C ILE A 182 4.00 17.79 -17.08
N ASN A 183 3.28 17.40 -18.13
CA ASN A 183 1.83 17.15 -18.03
C ASN A 183 1.46 15.72 -17.65
N VAL A 184 2.37 14.76 -17.81
CA VAL A 184 2.08 13.35 -17.50
C VAL A 184 3.02 12.86 -16.42
N TYR A 185 4.33 12.95 -16.62
CA TYR A 185 5.30 12.37 -15.70
C TYR A 185 5.25 13.02 -14.31
N ASN A 186 5.40 14.35 -14.25
CA ASN A 186 5.39 15.09 -12.99
C ASN A 186 4.03 14.99 -12.30
N ILE A 187 2.94 15.27 -13.02
CA ILE A 187 1.57 15.19 -12.47
C ILE A 187 1.28 13.80 -11.90
N THR A 188 1.67 12.73 -12.60
CA THR A 188 1.42 11.36 -12.11
C THR A 188 2.19 11.09 -10.83
N LEU A 189 3.48 11.41 -10.78
CA LEU A 189 4.29 11.18 -9.58
C LEU A 189 3.85 12.05 -8.41
N ASP A 190 3.54 13.33 -8.66
CA ASP A 190 3.04 14.25 -7.63
C ASP A 190 1.71 13.74 -7.07
N THR A 191 0.78 13.30 -7.94
CA THR A 191 -0.51 12.72 -7.51
C THR A 191 -0.29 11.47 -6.65
N VAL A 192 0.63 10.57 -7.04
CA VAL A 192 0.93 9.37 -6.26
C VAL A 192 1.55 9.74 -4.91
N ILE A 193 2.53 10.65 -4.90
CA ILE A 193 3.19 11.13 -3.68
C ILE A 193 2.17 11.78 -2.74
N GLU A 194 1.37 12.72 -3.25
CA GLU A 194 0.35 13.42 -2.49
C GLU A 194 -0.70 12.44 -1.93
N SER A 195 -1.14 11.46 -2.73
CA SER A 195 -2.09 10.45 -2.25
C SER A 195 -1.54 9.61 -1.10
N LEU A 196 -0.25 9.23 -1.16
CA LEU A 196 0.42 8.50 -0.08
C LEU A 196 0.60 9.40 1.15
N GLN A 197 1.00 10.66 0.94
CA GLN A 197 1.16 11.61 2.03
C GLN A 197 -0.16 11.89 2.73
N ASN A 198 -1.21 12.24 2.02
CA ASN A 198 -2.53 12.53 2.59
C ASN A 198 -3.12 11.34 3.35
N ARG A 199 -2.81 10.11 2.92
CA ARG A 199 -3.26 8.89 3.60
C ARG A 199 -2.53 8.63 4.92
N PHE A 200 -1.23 8.91 5.02
CA PHE A 200 -0.41 8.52 6.17
C PHE A 200 0.09 9.69 7.04
N SER A 201 -0.04 10.94 6.59
CA SER A 201 0.42 12.13 7.31
C SER A 201 -0.41 12.41 8.56
N LYS A 202 -1.74 12.26 8.46
CA LYS A 202 -2.69 12.54 9.56
C LYS A 202 -2.43 11.71 10.82
N HIS A 203 -1.83 10.53 10.66
CA HIS A 203 -1.59 9.60 11.76
C HIS A 203 -0.12 9.53 12.18
N LYS A 204 0.76 10.40 11.63
CA LYS A 204 2.20 10.40 11.95
C LYS A 204 2.45 10.48 13.47
N GLU A 205 1.82 11.45 14.12
CA GLU A 205 1.98 11.69 15.56
C GLU A 205 1.49 10.51 16.39
N MET A 206 0.39 9.88 15.94
CA MET A 206 -0.17 8.67 16.55
C MET A 206 0.80 7.47 16.45
N TYR A 207 1.44 7.27 15.29
CA TYR A 207 2.43 6.21 15.13
C TYR A 207 3.69 6.43 15.98
N ILE A 208 4.14 7.69 16.13
CA ILE A 208 5.25 8.04 17.01
C ILE A 208 4.88 7.75 18.47
N ASP A 209 3.66 8.06 18.89
CA ASP A 209 3.20 7.74 20.24
C ASP A 209 3.13 6.21 20.46
N PHE A 210 2.68 5.43 19.47
CA PHE A 210 2.72 3.97 19.55
C PHE A 210 4.14 3.38 19.60
N GLU A 211 5.13 4.06 19.02
CA GLU A 211 6.53 3.64 19.09
C GLU A 211 7.02 3.58 20.53
N TRP A 212 6.62 4.53 21.37
CA TRP A 212 6.99 4.56 22.79
C TRP A 212 6.31 3.48 23.62
N LEU A 213 5.15 2.97 23.19
CA LEU A 213 4.47 1.84 23.85
C LEU A 213 5.10 0.48 23.50
N HIS A 214 6.00 0.42 22.52
CA HIS A 214 6.64 -0.83 22.14
C HIS A 214 7.82 -1.18 23.07
N PRO A 215 7.87 -2.40 23.66
CA PRO A 215 8.90 -2.75 24.64
C PRO A 215 10.35 -2.71 24.12
N THR A 216 10.56 -2.79 22.79
CA THR A 216 11.91 -2.59 22.21
C THR A 216 12.49 -1.21 22.48
N ASN A 217 11.63 -0.20 22.65
CA ASN A 217 12.02 1.19 22.79
C ASN A 217 12.10 1.63 24.26
N PHE A 218 11.75 0.76 25.20
CA PHE A 218 11.78 1.06 26.64
C PHE A 218 13.16 1.47 27.15
N LYS A 219 14.24 0.99 26.51
CA LYS A 219 15.61 1.42 26.83
C LYS A 219 15.88 2.89 26.53
N LEU A 220 15.12 3.49 25.61
CA LEU A 220 15.28 4.88 25.14
C LEU A 220 14.34 5.86 25.87
N ILE A 221 13.37 5.35 26.66
CA ILE A 221 12.33 6.15 27.33
C ILE A 221 12.87 7.09 28.42
N LYS A 222 14.10 6.88 28.90
CA LYS A 222 14.72 7.77 29.91
C LYS A 222 14.79 9.24 29.47
N ASN A 223 14.78 9.50 28.16
CA ASN A 223 14.74 10.85 27.57
C ASN A 223 13.46 11.05 26.74
N LEU A 224 12.28 10.82 27.34
CA LEU A 224 11.00 10.99 26.65
C LEU A 224 10.78 12.47 26.28
N PRO A 225 10.51 12.80 25.01
CA PRO A 225 10.21 14.18 24.61
C PRO A 225 8.94 14.70 25.28
N GLU A 226 8.88 16.00 25.59
CA GLU A 226 7.68 16.63 26.18
C GLU A 226 6.43 16.43 25.30
N ASN A 227 6.60 16.31 23.98
CA ASN A 227 5.51 16.12 23.02
C ASN A 227 5.04 14.66 22.86
N ALA A 228 5.67 13.69 23.53
CA ALA A 228 5.26 12.29 23.46
C ALA A 228 3.89 12.08 24.12
N MET A 229 3.14 11.08 23.65
CA MET A 229 1.79 10.72 24.13
C MET A 229 0.72 11.80 23.90
N ASN A 230 1.04 12.90 23.22
CA ASN A 230 0.09 13.99 22.96
C ASN A 230 -1.15 13.49 22.21
N LYS A 231 -0.94 12.76 21.11
CA LYS A 231 -2.03 12.37 20.22
C LYS A 231 -2.84 11.22 20.82
N ILE A 232 -2.18 10.29 21.50
CA ILE A 232 -2.88 9.24 22.25
C ILE A 232 -3.71 9.84 23.39
N ALA A 233 -3.15 10.75 24.19
CA ALA A 233 -3.89 11.39 25.28
C ALA A 233 -5.11 12.14 24.74
N GLU A 234 -4.96 12.94 23.68
CA GLU A 234 -6.06 13.62 23.00
C GLU A 234 -7.17 12.64 22.56
N LEU A 235 -6.81 11.57 21.85
CA LEU A 235 -7.79 10.57 21.38
C LEU A 235 -8.45 9.79 22.51
N LEU A 236 -7.75 9.60 23.63
CA LEU A 236 -8.33 8.92 24.79
C LEU A 236 -9.27 9.82 25.58
N THR A 237 -9.17 11.17 25.48
CA THR A 237 -10.09 12.08 26.16
C THR A 237 -11.55 11.87 25.74
N ASP A 238 -11.79 11.45 24.50
CA ASP A 238 -13.13 11.10 23.99
C ASP A 238 -13.73 9.88 24.71
N PHE A 239 -12.90 8.98 25.25
CA PHE A 239 -13.32 7.76 25.95
C PHE A 239 -13.28 7.90 27.47
N SER A 240 -12.40 8.77 27.99
CA SER A 240 -12.28 9.07 29.40
C SER A 240 -11.88 10.54 29.60
N PRO A 241 -12.81 11.41 30.04
CA PRO A 241 -12.58 12.85 30.09
C PRO A 241 -11.56 13.32 31.14
N ASN A 242 -11.07 12.42 32.01
CA ASN A 242 -10.14 12.72 33.10
C ASN A 242 -8.70 12.22 32.85
N ILE A 243 -8.32 11.92 31.61
CA ILE A 243 -6.95 11.46 31.31
C ILE A 243 -5.97 12.62 31.39
N ASP A 244 -4.94 12.48 32.22
CA ASP A 244 -3.85 13.43 32.33
C ASP A 244 -2.62 12.90 31.61
N LYS A 245 -2.27 13.54 30.49
CA LYS A 245 -1.06 13.24 29.72
C LYS A 245 0.20 13.04 30.60
N LYS A 246 0.37 13.84 31.66
CA LYS A 246 1.55 13.74 32.53
C LYS A 246 1.56 12.42 33.30
N ILE A 247 0.40 12.01 33.81
CA ILE A 247 0.24 10.74 34.50
C ILE A 247 0.53 9.58 33.52
N LEU A 248 0.01 9.64 32.29
CA LEU A 248 0.31 8.65 31.25
C LEU A 248 1.82 8.54 30.96
N GLN A 249 2.53 9.67 30.84
CA GLN A 249 3.97 9.70 30.62
C GLN A 249 4.75 9.10 31.81
N GLU A 250 4.39 9.48 33.03
CA GLU A 250 5.01 8.96 34.27
C GLU A 250 4.80 7.45 34.41
N GLN A 251 3.56 6.98 34.17
CA GLN A 251 3.21 5.56 34.17
C GLN A 251 4.03 4.79 33.13
N LEU A 252 4.20 5.34 31.92
CA LEU A 252 5.00 4.71 30.88
C LEU A 252 6.47 4.60 31.26
N ILE A 253 7.07 5.68 31.81
CA ILE A 253 8.48 5.69 32.23
C ILE A 253 8.72 4.67 33.34
N ASP A 254 7.85 4.64 34.35
CA ASP A 254 7.98 3.71 35.47
C ASP A 254 7.76 2.25 35.03
N PHE A 255 6.76 1.98 34.18
CA PHE A 255 6.53 0.65 33.62
C PHE A 255 7.71 0.17 32.76
N ALA A 256 8.24 1.04 31.90
CA ALA A 256 9.39 0.76 31.05
C ALA A 256 10.65 0.45 31.88
N GLY A 257 10.86 1.18 32.99
CA GLY A 257 11.96 0.93 33.92
C GLY A 257 11.87 -0.41 34.64
N LYS A 258 10.65 -0.93 34.85
CA LYS A 258 10.39 -2.22 35.53
C LYS A 258 10.26 -3.40 34.56
N TRP A 259 10.25 -3.15 33.25
CA TRP A 259 10.00 -4.18 32.22
C TRP A 259 10.97 -5.36 32.26
N ASP A 260 12.27 -5.13 32.47
CA ASP A 260 13.27 -6.20 32.50
C ASP A 260 13.04 -7.21 33.65
N SER A 261 12.37 -6.77 34.72
CA SER A 261 11.95 -7.63 35.84
C SER A 261 10.59 -8.27 35.55
N LEU A 262 9.62 -7.50 35.06
CA LEU A 262 8.25 -7.97 34.79
C LEU A 262 8.20 -9.00 33.63
N SER A 263 9.02 -8.81 32.60
CA SER A 263 9.08 -9.70 31.43
C SER A 263 9.70 -11.07 31.73
N LYS A 264 10.39 -11.23 32.85
CA LYS A 264 10.93 -12.53 33.30
C LYS A 264 9.81 -13.43 33.83
N THR A 265 8.80 -12.88 34.48
CA THR A 265 7.68 -13.65 35.04
C THR A 265 6.75 -14.25 33.97
N LEU A 266 6.86 -13.80 32.71
CA LEU A 266 6.21 -14.45 31.57
C LEU A 266 6.80 -15.83 31.21
N LEU A 267 8.04 -16.13 31.63
CA LEU A 267 8.71 -17.44 31.38
C LEU A 267 8.24 -18.55 32.32
N GLU A 268 7.87 -18.22 33.56
CA GLU A 268 7.72 -19.22 34.63
C GLU A 268 6.40 -20.00 34.53
N GLU A 269 5.35 -19.42 33.95
CA GLU A 269 4.01 -20.04 33.95
C GLU A 269 3.62 -20.79 32.67
N TYR A 270 4.27 -20.58 31.52
CA TYR A 270 3.96 -21.41 30.34
C TYR A 270 4.45 -22.86 30.48
N ASN A 271 5.40 -23.11 31.39
CA ASN A 271 5.78 -24.47 31.80
C ASN A 271 4.77 -25.08 32.81
N CYS A 272 3.89 -24.29 33.43
CA CYS A 272 2.90 -24.77 34.40
C CYS A 272 1.49 -24.94 33.80
N MET A 273 1.10 -24.14 32.80
CA MET A 273 -0.20 -24.25 32.13
C MET A 273 -0.27 -25.31 31.02
N THR A 274 0.78 -26.12 30.81
CA THR A 274 0.76 -27.20 29.81
C THR A 274 0.35 -28.56 30.34
N LEU A 275 -0.15 -28.68 31.57
CA LEU A 275 -0.46 -30.01 32.13
C LEU A 275 -1.87 -30.32 32.61
N ASP A 276 -2.82 -29.40 32.82
CA ASP A 276 -4.15 -29.83 33.33
C ASP A 276 -5.32 -28.96 32.83
N LEU A 277 -5.72 -29.14 31.57
CA LEU A 277 -7.10 -28.86 31.15
C LEU A 277 -7.61 -30.05 30.33
N GLU A 278 -7.64 -31.21 30.98
CA GLU A 278 -8.65 -32.21 30.67
C GLU A 278 -9.98 -31.71 31.24
N LYS A 279 -10.95 -31.54 30.34
CA LYS A 279 -12.41 -31.64 30.51
C LYS A 279 -12.98 -31.30 31.89
N ASP A 280 -13.78 -30.23 31.97
CA ASP A 280 -15.23 -30.37 32.16
C ASP A 280 -15.93 -28.99 32.26
N ASP A 281 -17.12 -28.97 31.67
CA ASP A 281 -18.33 -28.18 31.95
C ASP A 281 -18.40 -26.64 31.75
N GLU A 282 -19.13 -26.31 30.68
CA GLU A 282 -20.21 -25.31 30.56
C GLU A 282 -20.14 -24.01 31.39
N GLU A 283 -19.36 -23.02 30.92
CA GLU A 283 -19.75 -21.60 31.01
C GLU A 283 -19.41 -20.89 29.69
N GLU A 284 -20.33 -20.02 29.24
CA GLU A 284 -20.28 -19.28 27.97
C GLU A 284 -19.08 -18.32 27.90
N GLU A 285 -17.91 -18.85 27.57
CA GLU A 285 -16.73 -18.04 27.27
C GLU A 285 -16.86 -17.48 25.84
N SER A 286 -17.08 -16.16 25.74
CA SER A 286 -17.32 -15.46 24.48
C SER A 286 -16.30 -15.85 23.39
N GLU A 287 -16.77 -16.10 22.17
CA GLU A 287 -15.93 -16.43 21.00
C GLU A 287 -14.83 -15.37 20.72
N LEU A 288 -14.93 -14.18 21.29
CA LEU A 288 -13.92 -13.12 21.28
C LEU A 288 -12.58 -13.55 21.92
N ALA A 289 -12.63 -14.46 22.91
CA ALA A 289 -11.45 -14.97 23.61
C ALA A 289 -10.69 -16.02 22.78
N LYS A 290 -11.40 -16.79 21.94
CA LYS A 290 -10.80 -17.87 21.14
C LYS A 290 -10.06 -17.34 19.90
N GLU A 291 -10.43 -16.18 19.36
CA GLU A 291 -9.80 -15.62 18.14
C GLU A 291 -8.51 -14.80 18.38
N HIS A 292 -8.19 -14.42 19.63
CA HIS A 292 -6.94 -13.70 19.97
C HIS A 292 -5.71 -14.61 20.16
N LEU A 293 -5.86 -15.92 19.97
CA LEU A 293 -4.88 -16.96 20.33
C LEU A 293 -3.96 -17.38 19.18
N VAL A 294 -3.29 -16.43 18.53
CA VAL A 294 -2.07 -16.75 17.75
C VAL A 294 -0.92 -15.85 18.19
N HIS A 295 -0.71 -15.76 19.50
CA HIS A 295 0.54 -15.20 20.03
C HIS A 295 1.56 -16.32 20.27
N LYS A 296 2.73 -16.24 19.63
CA LYS A 296 3.80 -17.24 19.78
C LYS A 296 4.18 -17.35 21.27
N LYS A 297 4.19 -18.59 21.79
CA LYS A 297 4.47 -19.01 23.20
C LYS A 297 5.77 -18.47 23.85
N THR A 298 6.57 -17.66 23.17
CA THR A 298 7.89 -17.19 23.63
C THR A 298 8.13 -15.69 23.39
N CYS A 299 7.11 -14.91 23.04
CA CYS A 299 7.31 -13.50 22.73
C CYS A 299 7.49 -12.67 24.01
N LYS A 300 8.51 -11.79 24.02
CA LYS A 300 8.78 -10.81 25.09
C LYS A 300 8.85 -9.37 24.61
N ASN A 301 8.69 -9.14 23.30
CA ASN A 301 9.00 -7.87 22.66
C ASN A 301 7.81 -7.40 21.81
N CYS A 302 6.59 -7.47 22.33
CA CYS A 302 5.42 -6.96 21.62
C CYS A 302 4.46 -6.23 22.55
N ILE A 303 3.61 -5.40 21.96
CA ILE A 303 2.57 -4.61 22.63
C ILE A 303 1.57 -5.49 23.41
N PHE A 304 1.24 -6.67 22.86
CA PHE A 304 0.31 -7.61 23.51
C PHE A 304 0.87 -8.18 24.82
N CYS A 305 2.17 -8.47 24.88
CA CYS A 305 2.83 -8.92 26.12
C CYS A 305 2.79 -7.82 27.19
N CYS A 306 2.97 -6.55 26.81
CA CYS A 306 2.82 -5.43 27.73
C CYS A 306 1.41 -5.36 28.32
N TYR A 307 0.40 -5.47 27.46
CA TYR A 307 -1.00 -5.49 27.87
C TYR A 307 -1.33 -6.66 28.80
N GLN A 308 -0.86 -7.88 28.48
CA GLN A 308 -1.07 -9.06 29.30
C GLN A 308 -0.50 -8.93 30.71
N ILE A 309 0.70 -8.35 30.87
CA ILE A 309 1.30 -8.11 32.19
C ILE A 309 0.45 -7.12 33.00
N LEU A 310 0.01 -6.03 32.37
CA LEU A 310 -0.83 -5.04 33.05
C LEU A 310 -2.15 -5.65 33.55
N TRP A 311 -2.75 -6.53 32.73
CA TRP A 311 -3.97 -7.25 33.11
C TRP A 311 -3.73 -8.29 34.19
N LYS A 312 -2.73 -9.17 34.02
CA LYS A 312 -2.44 -10.30 34.92
C LYS A 312 -2.17 -9.86 36.36
N TYR A 313 -1.39 -8.79 36.53
CA TYR A 313 -1.06 -8.28 37.87
C TYR A 313 -2.06 -7.25 38.40
N ASN A 314 -3.21 -7.10 37.74
CA ASN A 314 -4.25 -6.12 38.08
C ASN A 314 -3.69 -4.68 38.26
N LEU A 315 -2.64 -4.38 37.50
CA LEU A 315 -1.89 -3.13 37.55
C LEU A 315 -2.69 -1.94 36.99
N TYR A 316 -3.69 -2.25 36.16
CA TYR A 316 -4.64 -1.29 35.60
C TYR A 316 -5.56 -0.65 36.65
N ALA A 317 -5.74 -1.25 37.84
CA ALA A 317 -6.69 -0.75 38.83
C ALA A 317 -6.10 0.33 39.75
N THR A 318 -4.78 0.32 39.98
CA THR A 318 -4.16 1.15 41.05
C THR A 318 -2.93 1.94 40.62
N ALA A 319 -2.16 1.48 39.64
CA ALA A 319 -0.85 2.07 39.32
C ALA A 319 -0.72 2.53 37.85
N TYR A 320 -1.36 1.86 36.90
CA TYR A 320 -1.17 2.07 35.46
C TYR A 320 -2.50 2.16 34.69
N THR A 321 -3.45 2.91 35.24
CA THR A 321 -4.82 3.07 34.71
C THR A 321 -4.83 3.65 33.28
N GLU A 322 -4.14 4.76 33.06
CA GLU A 322 -4.12 5.47 31.77
C GLU A 322 -3.27 4.72 30.74
N LEU A 323 -2.14 4.16 31.18
CA LEU A 323 -1.30 3.31 30.34
C LEU A 323 -2.06 2.07 29.86
N PHE A 324 -2.85 1.43 30.73
CA PHE A 324 -3.70 0.31 30.34
C PHE A 324 -4.76 0.71 29.31
N LEU A 325 -5.38 1.89 29.47
CA LEU A 325 -6.31 2.42 28.47
C LEU A 325 -5.63 2.68 27.12
N ALA A 326 -4.40 3.20 27.11
CA ALA A 326 -3.62 3.39 25.89
C ALA A 326 -3.32 2.07 25.18
N TYR A 327 -2.91 1.03 25.91
CA TYR A 327 -2.70 -0.30 25.34
C TYR A 327 -4.01 -0.94 24.85
N LYS A 328 -5.11 -0.78 25.60
CA LYS A 328 -6.43 -1.27 25.19
C LYS A 328 -6.88 -0.58 23.91
N PHE A 329 -6.78 0.74 23.83
CA PHE A 329 -7.09 1.52 22.64
C PHE A 329 -6.27 1.03 21.43
N LEU A 330 -4.95 0.89 21.58
CA LEU A 330 -4.07 0.39 20.53
C LEU A 330 -4.46 -1.01 20.01
N LEU A 331 -4.84 -1.93 20.90
CA LEU A 331 -5.29 -3.29 20.54
C LEU A 331 -6.71 -3.33 19.95
N THR A 332 -7.53 -2.30 20.20
CA THR A 332 -8.86 -2.15 19.60
C THR A 332 -8.88 -1.45 18.25
N LEU A 333 -7.79 -0.76 17.88
CA LEU A 333 -7.71 -0.12 16.56
C LEU A 333 -7.73 -1.20 15.46
N SER A 334 -8.59 -1.00 14.46
CA SER A 334 -8.67 -1.84 13.26
C SER A 334 -7.35 -1.97 12.49
N ILE A 335 -6.37 -1.12 12.79
CA ILE A 335 -5.01 -1.12 12.23
C ILE A 335 -4.14 -2.26 12.80
N THR A 336 -4.43 -2.76 14.01
CA THR A 336 -3.73 -3.91 14.63
C THR A 336 -4.48 -5.23 14.42
N GLN A 337 -5.76 -5.18 14.04
CA GLN A 337 -6.60 -6.34 13.79
C GLN A 337 -6.64 -6.69 12.30
N VAL A 338 -5.88 -7.72 11.92
CA VAL A 338 -5.97 -8.39 10.61
C VAL A 338 -7.41 -8.89 10.30
N GLN A 339 -8.29 -8.91 11.29
CA GLN A 339 -9.67 -9.36 11.20
C GLN A 339 -10.57 -8.44 10.37
N CYS A 340 -10.30 -7.12 10.31
CA CYS A 340 -11.13 -6.18 9.55
C CYS A 340 -11.12 -6.48 8.05
N GLU A 341 -10.01 -6.94 7.47
CA GLU A 341 -9.99 -7.32 6.05
C GLU A 341 -10.79 -8.60 5.76
N ARG A 342 -10.92 -9.52 6.73
CA ARG A 342 -11.75 -10.74 6.60
C ARG A 342 -13.24 -10.44 6.72
N THR A 343 -13.63 -9.58 7.66
CA THR A 343 -15.03 -9.12 7.78
C THR A 343 -15.41 -8.28 6.57
N PHE A 344 -14.57 -7.33 6.13
CA PHE A 344 -14.83 -6.57 4.90
C PHE A 344 -14.80 -7.43 3.64
N SER A 345 -13.98 -8.49 3.57
CA SER A 345 -14.00 -9.42 2.42
C SER A 345 -15.27 -10.26 2.36
N LYS A 346 -15.78 -10.74 3.51
CA LYS A 346 -17.07 -11.43 3.59
C LYS A 346 -18.25 -10.48 3.37
N LEU A 347 -18.22 -9.29 3.97
CA LEU A 347 -19.21 -8.23 3.73
C LEU A 347 -19.19 -7.81 2.26
N LYS A 348 -18.03 -7.78 1.60
CA LYS A 348 -17.90 -7.48 0.18
C LYS A 348 -18.47 -8.57 -0.72
N TYR A 349 -18.38 -9.84 -0.35
CA TYR A 349 -19.11 -10.91 -1.05
C TYR A 349 -20.62 -10.76 -0.90
N ILE A 350 -21.10 -10.40 0.30
CA ILE A 350 -22.52 -10.14 0.57
C ILE A 350 -22.98 -8.87 -0.18
N LEU A 351 -22.22 -7.78 -0.11
CA LEU A 351 -22.48 -6.50 -0.76
C LEU A 351 -22.43 -6.61 -2.28
N ASN A 352 -21.48 -7.32 -2.88
CA ASN A 352 -21.47 -7.56 -4.33
C ASN A 352 -22.69 -8.36 -4.79
N ARG A 353 -23.22 -9.24 -3.93
CA ARG A 353 -24.43 -10.04 -4.19
C ARG A 353 -25.72 -9.26 -3.92
N LEU A 354 -25.68 -8.24 -3.06
CA LEU A 354 -26.79 -7.32 -2.78
C LEU A 354 -26.80 -6.09 -3.71
N ARG A 355 -25.66 -5.68 -4.27
CA ARG A 355 -25.54 -4.58 -5.25
C ARG A 355 -26.25 -4.89 -6.58
N SER A 356 -26.47 -6.16 -6.88
CA SER A 356 -27.35 -6.57 -7.98
C SER A 356 -28.83 -6.35 -7.70
N ASN A 357 -29.22 -6.00 -6.46
CA ASN A 357 -30.61 -5.85 -6.01
C ASN A 357 -30.94 -4.52 -5.29
N LEU A 358 -29.97 -3.67 -4.92
CA LEU A 358 -30.20 -2.46 -4.13
C LEU A 358 -29.54 -1.20 -4.73
N SER A 359 -30.21 -0.05 -4.63
CA SER A 359 -29.73 1.25 -5.08
C SER A 359 -28.55 1.76 -4.23
N GLN A 360 -27.67 2.53 -4.88
CA GLN A 360 -26.32 2.84 -4.40
C GLN A 360 -26.27 3.66 -3.10
N GLU A 361 -27.25 4.52 -2.83
CA GLU A 361 -27.30 5.36 -1.61
C GLU A 361 -27.45 4.54 -0.33
N ARG A 362 -28.32 3.52 -0.32
CA ARG A 362 -28.56 2.70 0.87
C ARG A 362 -27.35 1.83 1.26
N VAL A 363 -26.43 1.61 0.33
CA VAL A 363 -25.21 0.83 0.56
C VAL A 363 -24.16 1.67 1.30
N GLU A 364 -24.13 2.98 1.07
CA GLU A 364 -23.20 3.89 1.75
C GLU A 364 -23.58 4.09 3.22
N ASP A 365 -24.87 4.18 3.52
CA ASP A 365 -25.37 4.28 4.91
C ASP A 365 -25.00 3.07 5.77
N PHE A 366 -24.98 1.86 5.18
CA PHE A 366 -24.57 0.64 5.90
C PHE A 366 -23.06 0.52 6.12
N ILE A 367 -22.25 1.14 5.25
CA ILE A 367 -20.77 1.14 5.38
C ILE A 367 -20.32 2.09 6.48
N ILE A 368 -21.09 3.13 6.80
CA ILE A 368 -20.77 4.11 7.85
C ILE A 368 -21.10 3.56 9.25
N MET A 369 -21.98 2.56 9.36
CA MET A 369 -22.40 1.95 10.64
C MET A 369 -21.53 0.76 11.11
N SER A 370 -20.48 0.38 10.37
CA SER A 370 -19.55 -0.72 10.66
C SER A 370 -18.11 -0.24 10.65
#